data_AF-A0A3M1UHA0-F1
#
_entry.id   AF-A0A3M1UHA0-F1
#
_cell.length_a   1.000
_cell.length_b   1.000
_cell.length_c   1.000
_cell.angle_alpha   90.00
_cell.angle_beta   90.00
_cell.angle_gamma   90.00
#
_symmetry.space_group_name_H-M   'P 1'
#
loop_
_entity.id
_entity.type
_entity.pdbx_description
1 polymer ?
#
loop_
_entity_poly.entity_id
_entity_poly.type
_entity_poly.pdbx_seq_one_letter_code
_entity_poly.pdbx_strand_id
1 'polypeptide(L)'
;MSELQRNLATFQNLCVIACADGKINEGVMSLLADMALALGLPPTEFWMRIIRAPYLDFIIPEDEEERLRELRMVILMMISDGQISETEYKGCMLLAERMNISSEYVDEHIAYYQNKQEERLKKMAIYGNLYIVAAADGEISEEEAIFLENAASSLGLTQEEAEHIHTHYRDMELMVPDGEEERYYALRNIVLMMVVDEEIETAEYQLCVAFAEKIGMSRQEVNELITEYRQKPQEYTRPPEVEMSNIDVYLDVFNSFNRISLPASELAGRIAEIVRSREVGPPLPLNPIERKAFYDFVWLYVVRAMEICPTQAFALHEQLSRVAASGNFRPLQDYLLNLEQTHGQSPIPIWRMSTEEVRQDIQAFFEQDPS
;
A
#
# COMPACT_ATOMS: atom_id res chain seq x y z
N MET A 1 25.16 24.26 3.54
CA MET A 1 24.96 24.18 2.08
C MET A 1 23.61 24.84 1.73
N SER A 2 23.47 25.57 0.62
CA SER A 2 22.13 26.06 0.22
C SER A 2 21.24 24.88 -0.18
N GLU A 3 19.91 25.04 -0.12
CA GLU A 3 18.98 23.98 -0.51
C GLU A 3 19.21 23.49 -1.94
N LEU A 4 19.41 24.42 -2.89
CA LEU A 4 19.76 24.09 -4.26
C LEU A 4 21.06 23.27 -4.36
N GLN A 5 22.08 23.62 -3.57
CA GLN A 5 23.35 22.87 -3.58
C GLN A 5 23.16 21.45 -3.03
N ARG A 6 22.30 21.26 -2.02
CA ARG A 6 21.93 19.93 -1.51
C ARG A 6 21.20 19.12 -2.58
N ASN A 7 20.20 19.71 -3.22
CA ASN A 7 19.42 19.04 -4.27
C ASN A 7 20.30 18.65 -5.48
N LEU A 8 21.27 19.50 -5.84
CA LEU A 8 22.27 19.19 -6.86
C LEU A 8 23.22 18.05 -6.45
N ALA A 9 23.57 17.94 -5.18
CA ALA A 9 24.37 16.84 -4.66
C ALA A 9 23.59 15.52 -4.71
N THR A 10 22.36 15.51 -4.19
CA THR A 10 21.44 14.36 -4.28
C THR A 10 21.28 13.91 -5.75
N PHE A 11 21.00 14.83 -6.66
CA PHE A 11 20.79 14.49 -8.07
C PHE A 11 22.06 13.99 -8.77
N GLN A 12 23.24 14.49 -8.40
CA GLN A 12 24.50 13.94 -8.88
C GLN A 12 24.68 12.48 -8.46
N ASN A 13 24.39 12.15 -7.20
CA ASN A 13 24.51 10.77 -6.70
C ASN A 13 23.58 9.83 -7.48
N LEU A 14 22.35 10.26 -7.78
CA LEU A 14 21.41 9.52 -8.65
C LEU A 14 22.00 9.29 -10.05
N CYS A 15 22.55 10.32 -10.68
CA CYS A 15 23.14 10.22 -12.01
C CYS A 15 24.35 9.26 -12.05
N VAL A 16 25.20 9.28 -11.02
CA VAL A 16 26.37 8.39 -10.92
C VAL A 16 25.93 6.93 -10.90
N ILE A 17 24.89 6.61 -10.12
CA ILE A 17 24.35 5.24 -10.05
C ILE A 17 23.68 4.85 -11.38
N ALA A 18 22.85 5.72 -11.93
CA ALA A 18 22.15 5.46 -13.20
C ALA A 18 23.09 5.29 -14.41
N CYS A 19 24.34 5.75 -14.31
CA CYS A 19 25.37 5.54 -15.33
C CYS A 19 26.33 4.39 -15.02
N ALA A 20 26.13 3.63 -13.95
CA ALA A 20 27.06 2.59 -13.50
C ALA A 20 27.24 1.47 -14.54
N ASP A 21 26.20 1.16 -15.31
CA ASP A 21 26.20 0.17 -16.40
C ASP A 21 26.65 0.76 -17.76
N GLY A 22 26.90 2.07 -17.80
CA GLY A 22 27.31 2.82 -18.98
C GLY A 22 26.18 3.27 -19.91
N LYS A 23 24.89 3.05 -19.57
CA LYS A 23 23.75 3.47 -20.40
C LYS A 23 22.52 3.89 -19.57
N ILE A 24 22.09 5.13 -19.76
CA ILE A 24 20.77 5.58 -19.28
C ILE A 24 19.74 5.27 -20.37
N ASN A 25 18.83 4.32 -20.13
CA ASN A 25 17.70 4.06 -21.02
C ASN A 25 16.60 5.14 -20.89
N GLU A 26 15.60 5.12 -21.77
CA GLU A 26 14.54 6.15 -21.80
C GLU A 26 13.70 6.18 -20.51
N GLY A 27 13.41 5.02 -19.92
CA GLY A 27 12.69 4.93 -18.65
C GLY A 27 13.45 5.56 -17.49
N VAL A 28 14.74 5.22 -17.35
CA VAL A 28 15.61 5.81 -16.32
C VAL A 28 15.78 7.32 -16.54
N MET A 29 15.87 7.77 -17.80
CA MET A 29 15.93 9.20 -18.12
C MET A 29 14.66 9.94 -17.70
N SER A 30 13.47 9.37 -17.96
CA SER A 30 12.19 9.95 -17.54
C SER A 30 12.13 10.08 -16.03
N LEU A 31 12.48 9.02 -15.30
CA LEU A 31 12.48 9.04 -13.84
C LEU A 31 13.44 10.08 -13.27
N LEU A 32 14.65 10.21 -13.84
CA LEU A 32 15.60 11.24 -13.43
C LEU A 32 15.07 12.64 -13.68
N ALA A 33 14.31 12.87 -14.77
CA ALA A 33 13.69 14.15 -15.05
C ALA A 33 12.63 14.50 -13.98
N ASP A 34 11.80 13.54 -13.59
CA ASP A 34 10.80 13.72 -12.54
C ASP A 34 11.45 13.98 -11.18
N MET A 35 12.51 13.26 -10.85
CA MET A 35 13.29 13.50 -9.63
C MET A 35 13.95 14.88 -9.63
N ALA A 36 14.50 15.33 -10.76
CA ALA A 36 15.08 16.65 -10.89
C ALA A 36 14.03 17.76 -10.72
N LEU A 37 12.83 17.57 -11.28
CA LEU A 37 11.70 18.49 -11.10
C LEU A 37 11.26 18.54 -9.64
N ALA A 38 11.11 17.40 -8.98
CA ALA A 38 10.76 17.31 -7.56
C ALA A 38 11.82 17.97 -6.65
N LEU A 39 13.09 17.91 -7.06
CA LEU A 39 14.21 18.59 -6.42
C LEU A 39 14.33 20.08 -6.79
N GLY A 40 13.42 20.61 -7.61
CA GLY A 40 13.41 22.01 -8.03
C GLY A 40 14.62 22.41 -8.89
N LEU A 41 15.20 21.47 -9.64
CA LEU A 41 16.37 21.71 -10.47
C LEU A 41 15.98 22.35 -11.81
N PRO A 42 16.72 23.36 -12.28
CA PRO A 42 16.51 23.89 -13.62
C PRO A 42 16.96 22.86 -14.68
N PRO A 43 16.30 22.80 -15.86
CA PRO A 43 16.64 21.84 -16.93
C PRO A 43 18.12 21.88 -17.36
N THR A 44 18.77 23.03 -17.25
CA THR A 44 20.20 23.17 -17.56
C THR A 44 21.10 22.38 -16.62
N GLU A 45 20.77 22.34 -15.32
CA GLU A 45 21.53 21.57 -14.33
C GLU A 45 21.25 20.08 -14.49
N PHE A 46 20.00 19.71 -14.79
CA PHE A 46 19.61 18.34 -15.11
C PHE A 46 20.51 17.76 -16.22
N TRP A 47 20.52 18.39 -17.41
CA TRP A 47 21.33 17.91 -18.53
C TRP A 47 22.83 17.94 -18.26
N MET A 48 23.31 18.94 -17.50
CA MET A 48 24.72 19.02 -17.15
C MET A 48 25.17 17.83 -16.31
N ARG A 49 24.37 17.39 -15.34
CA ARG A 49 24.72 16.24 -14.49
C ARG A 49 24.62 14.93 -15.26
N ILE A 50 23.59 14.75 -16.06
CA ILE A 50 23.42 13.58 -16.93
C ILE A 50 24.63 13.39 -17.85
N ILE A 51 25.04 14.44 -18.59
CA ILE A 51 26.16 14.35 -19.53
C ILE A 51 27.49 14.06 -18.82
N ARG A 52 27.65 14.59 -17.60
CA ARG A 52 28.90 14.46 -16.83
C ARG A 52 28.93 13.23 -15.95
N ALA A 53 27.81 12.53 -15.76
CA ALA A 53 27.64 11.43 -14.81
C ALA A 53 28.77 10.39 -14.83
N PRO A 54 29.29 9.93 -15.99
CA PRO A 54 30.41 8.98 -16.03
C PRO A 54 31.73 9.49 -15.41
N TYR A 55 31.84 10.79 -15.15
CA TYR A 55 33.03 11.46 -14.62
C TYR A 55 32.79 12.12 -13.26
N LEU A 56 31.59 11.97 -12.69
CA LEU A 56 31.26 12.52 -11.37
C LEU A 56 31.62 11.51 -10.28
N ASP A 57 31.90 12.02 -9.07
CA ASP A 57 32.07 11.20 -7.85
C ASP A 57 30.90 11.47 -6.90
N PHE A 58 30.70 10.62 -5.89
CA PHE A 58 29.66 10.85 -4.89
C PHE A 58 29.94 12.08 -4.03
N ILE A 59 28.89 12.86 -3.78
CA ILE A 59 28.89 13.95 -2.79
C ILE A 59 28.16 13.45 -1.56
N ILE A 60 28.88 13.29 -0.45
CA ILE A 60 28.33 12.74 0.79
C ILE A 60 27.69 13.87 1.61
N PRO A 61 26.40 13.78 1.97
CA PRO A 61 25.77 14.73 2.90
C PRO A 61 26.44 14.70 4.27
N GLU A 62 26.53 15.85 4.92
CA GLU A 62 27.08 15.97 6.27
C GLU A 62 26.11 15.45 7.35
N ASP A 63 24.82 15.61 7.10
CA ASP A 63 23.75 15.25 8.01
C ASP A 63 23.29 13.79 7.84
N GLU A 64 23.04 13.10 8.96
CA GLU A 64 22.63 11.69 8.96
C GLU A 64 21.26 11.46 8.31
N GLU A 65 20.29 12.32 8.57
CA GLU A 65 18.95 12.22 7.99
C GLU A 65 19.03 12.43 6.47
N GLU A 66 19.83 13.39 6.02
CA GLU A 66 20.10 13.61 4.60
C GLU A 66 20.78 12.39 3.94
N ARG A 67 21.80 11.79 4.58
CA ARG A 67 22.44 10.56 4.07
C ARG A 67 21.43 9.43 3.87
N LEU A 68 20.59 9.16 4.87
CA LEU A 68 19.58 8.12 4.80
C LEU A 68 18.51 8.43 3.74
N ARG A 69 18.08 9.69 3.63
CA ARG A 69 17.12 10.13 2.61
C ARG A 69 17.67 9.93 1.20
N GLU A 70 18.90 10.35 0.94
CA GLU A 70 19.54 10.20 -0.38
C GLU A 70 19.74 8.73 -0.76
N LEU A 71 20.20 7.91 0.18
CA LEU A 71 20.38 6.48 -0.06
C LEU A 71 19.05 5.79 -0.43
N ARG A 72 17.95 6.15 0.26
CA ARG A 72 16.61 5.65 -0.11
C ARG A 72 16.17 6.10 -1.50
N MET A 73 16.49 7.34 -1.92
CA MET A 73 16.18 7.80 -3.28
C MET A 73 16.97 7.02 -4.34
N VAL A 74 18.25 6.71 -4.06
CA VAL A 74 19.07 5.86 -4.93
C VAL A 74 18.49 4.46 -5.06
N ILE A 75 18.14 3.83 -3.93
CA ILE A 75 17.52 2.49 -3.94
C ILE A 75 16.20 2.49 -4.72
N LEU A 76 15.34 3.49 -4.49
CA LEU A 76 14.08 3.63 -5.21
C LEU A 76 14.29 3.78 -6.72
N MET A 77 15.30 4.54 -7.14
CA MET A 77 15.66 4.71 -8.54
C MET A 77 16.11 3.38 -9.17
N MET A 78 16.98 2.64 -8.49
CA MET A 78 17.49 1.34 -8.95
C MET A 78 16.39 0.25 -9.07
N ILE A 79 15.29 0.39 -8.34
CA ILE A 79 14.18 -0.58 -8.33
C ILE A 79 13.11 -0.20 -9.36
N SER A 80 13.16 1.00 -9.92
CA SER A 80 12.09 1.54 -10.75
C SER A 80 11.71 0.70 -11.97
N ASP A 81 12.68 0.02 -12.58
CA ASP A 81 12.47 -0.89 -13.71
C ASP A 81 12.31 -2.37 -13.29
N GLY A 82 12.33 -2.64 -11.98
CA GLY A 82 12.20 -3.96 -11.38
C GLY A 82 13.48 -4.81 -11.41
N GLN A 83 14.62 -4.27 -11.89
CA GLN A 83 15.88 -5.02 -11.97
C GLN A 83 17.06 -4.18 -11.46
N ILE A 84 17.73 -4.69 -10.43
CA ILE A 84 18.98 -4.07 -9.97
C ILE A 84 20.16 -4.77 -10.63
N SER A 85 20.93 -4.05 -11.44
CA SER A 85 22.18 -4.58 -11.99
C SER A 85 23.26 -4.74 -10.91
N GLU A 86 24.17 -5.69 -11.09
CA GLU A 86 25.31 -5.88 -10.18
C GLU A 86 26.16 -4.61 -10.05
N THR A 87 26.26 -3.81 -11.11
CA THR A 87 26.96 -2.52 -11.14
C THR A 87 26.27 -1.45 -10.32
N GLU A 88 24.95 -1.31 -10.41
CA GLU A 88 24.19 -0.36 -9.60
C GLU A 88 24.22 -0.74 -8.13
N TYR A 89 24.05 -2.03 -7.81
CA TYR A 89 24.17 -2.54 -6.44
C TYR A 89 25.54 -2.22 -5.85
N LYS A 90 26.63 -2.50 -6.57
CA LYS A 90 28.00 -2.15 -6.14
C LYS A 90 28.18 -0.64 -5.93
N GLY A 91 27.61 0.18 -6.83
CA GLY A 91 27.62 1.63 -6.69
C GLY A 91 26.90 2.11 -5.44
N CYS A 92 25.71 1.55 -5.17
CA CYS A 92 24.90 1.87 -3.98
C CYS A 92 25.62 1.46 -2.70
N MET A 93 26.25 0.28 -2.69
CA MET A 93 27.05 -0.21 -1.55
C MET A 93 28.26 0.68 -1.27
N LEU A 94 28.96 1.14 -2.30
CA LEU A 94 30.06 2.10 -2.16
C LEU A 94 29.57 3.45 -1.60
N LEU A 95 28.42 3.93 -2.07
CA LEU A 95 27.80 5.15 -1.53
C LEU A 95 27.43 4.99 -0.05
N ALA A 96 26.79 3.88 0.32
CA ALA A 96 26.42 3.57 1.69
C ALA A 96 27.65 3.47 2.61
N GLU A 97 28.72 2.81 2.17
CA GLU A 97 29.99 2.73 2.91
C GLU A 97 30.56 4.14 3.16
N ARG A 98 30.60 5.01 2.14
CA ARG A 98 31.07 6.39 2.29
C ARG A 98 30.17 7.24 3.19
N MET A 99 28.88 6.90 3.26
CA MET A 99 27.93 7.48 4.20
C MET A 99 28.02 6.87 5.60
N ASN A 100 28.86 5.85 5.84
CA ASN A 100 28.92 5.09 7.08
C ASN A 100 27.56 4.46 7.46
N ILE A 101 26.86 3.92 6.45
CA ILE A 101 25.61 3.17 6.58
C ILE A 101 25.93 1.68 6.34
N SER A 102 25.31 0.79 7.11
CA SER A 102 25.56 -0.65 7.00
C SER A 102 25.03 -1.22 5.69
N SER A 103 25.67 -2.28 5.19
CA SER A 103 25.17 -3.08 4.08
C SER A 103 23.79 -3.68 4.38
N GLU A 104 23.58 -4.12 5.63
CA GLU A 104 22.32 -4.68 6.10
C GLU A 104 21.15 -3.70 5.91
N TYR A 105 21.35 -2.41 6.21
CA TYR A 105 20.33 -1.38 5.97
C TYR A 105 19.97 -1.28 4.48
N VAL A 106 20.96 -1.35 3.58
CA VAL A 106 20.75 -1.30 2.13
C VAL A 106 19.95 -2.51 1.66
N ASP A 107 20.36 -3.71 2.06
CA ASP A 107 19.70 -4.96 1.66
C ASP A 107 18.26 -5.02 2.17
N GLU A 108 18.01 -4.61 3.42
CA GLU A 108 16.66 -4.51 3.99
C GLU A 108 15.77 -3.54 3.21
N HIS A 109 16.29 -2.37 2.83
CA HIS A 109 15.51 -1.38 2.09
C HIS A 109 15.27 -1.81 0.64
N ILE A 110 16.23 -2.48 0.00
CA ILE A 110 16.02 -3.08 -1.32
C ILE A 110 14.89 -4.10 -1.26
N ALA A 111 14.96 -5.06 -0.33
CA ALA A 111 13.93 -6.07 -0.15
C ALA A 111 12.55 -5.44 0.13
N TYR A 112 12.50 -4.42 0.99
CA TYR A 112 11.29 -3.68 1.29
C TYR A 112 10.66 -3.04 0.04
N TYR A 113 11.44 -2.32 -0.76
CA TYR A 113 10.92 -1.64 -1.96
C TYR A 113 10.57 -2.62 -3.08
N GLN A 114 11.31 -3.72 -3.24
CA GLN A 114 10.97 -4.78 -4.19
C GLN A 114 9.63 -5.44 -3.84
N ASN A 115 9.43 -5.82 -2.57
CA ASN A 115 8.15 -6.39 -2.12
C ASN A 115 7.00 -5.40 -2.35
N LYS A 116 7.21 -4.12 -2.02
CA LYS A 116 6.21 -3.07 -2.24
C LYS A 116 5.87 -2.89 -3.73
N GLN A 117 6.85 -3.00 -4.62
CA GLN A 117 6.64 -2.93 -6.06
C GLN A 117 5.87 -4.17 -6.56
N GLU A 118 6.23 -5.36 -6.08
CA GLU A 118 5.51 -6.59 -6.42
C GLU A 118 4.04 -6.52 -5.98
N GLU A 119 3.76 -6.08 -4.75
CA GLU A 119 2.41 -5.83 -4.25
C GLU A 119 1.64 -4.84 -5.13
N ARG A 120 2.30 -3.75 -5.55
CA ARG A 120 1.72 -2.76 -6.45
C ARG A 120 1.39 -3.36 -7.82
N LEU A 121 2.28 -4.17 -8.39
CA LEU A 121 2.04 -4.87 -9.65
C LEU A 121 0.89 -5.88 -9.54
N LYS A 122 0.79 -6.61 -8.43
CA LYS A 122 -0.36 -7.49 -8.15
C LYS A 122 -1.67 -6.71 -8.09
N LYS A 123 -1.69 -5.56 -7.40
CA LYS A 123 -2.86 -4.66 -7.34
C LYS A 123 -3.25 -4.14 -8.73
N MET A 124 -2.28 -3.72 -9.54
CA MET A 124 -2.51 -3.34 -10.94
C MET A 124 -3.05 -4.50 -11.78
N ALA A 125 -2.54 -5.72 -11.59
CA ALA A 125 -3.03 -6.90 -12.30
C ALA A 125 -4.47 -7.26 -11.93
N ILE A 126 -4.84 -7.15 -10.65
CA ILE A 126 -6.22 -7.33 -10.19
C ILE A 126 -7.13 -6.31 -10.89
N TYR A 127 -6.76 -5.03 -10.87
CA TYR A 127 -7.54 -4.00 -11.55
C TYR A 127 -7.63 -4.22 -13.06
N GLY A 128 -6.52 -4.60 -13.70
CA GLY A 128 -6.46 -4.94 -15.12
C GLY A 128 -7.42 -6.07 -15.49
N ASN A 129 -7.49 -7.12 -14.66
CA ASN A 129 -8.45 -8.21 -14.88
C ASN A 129 -9.91 -7.72 -14.83
N LEU A 130 -10.25 -6.86 -13.87
CA LEU A 130 -11.60 -6.30 -13.76
C LEU A 130 -11.92 -5.44 -14.98
N TYR A 131 -10.98 -4.60 -15.40
CA TYR A 131 -11.15 -3.72 -16.55
C TYR A 131 -11.32 -4.51 -17.86
N ILE A 132 -10.53 -5.58 -18.07
CA ILE A 132 -10.65 -6.46 -19.24
C ILE A 132 -12.04 -7.11 -19.31
N VAL A 133 -12.58 -7.51 -18.15
CA VAL A 133 -13.90 -8.16 -18.07
C VAL A 133 -15.01 -7.15 -18.35
N ALA A 134 -15.01 -5.99 -17.68
CA ALA A 134 -16.01 -4.95 -17.92
C ALA A 134 -16.01 -4.48 -19.38
N ALA A 135 -14.83 -4.28 -19.98
CA ALA A 135 -14.72 -3.81 -21.36
C ALA A 135 -14.85 -4.91 -22.43
N ALA A 136 -15.31 -6.12 -22.07
CA ALA A 136 -15.28 -7.30 -22.93
C ALA A 136 -16.22 -7.23 -24.13
N ASP A 137 -17.38 -6.60 -23.95
CA ASP A 137 -18.38 -6.38 -24.99
C ASP A 137 -18.12 -5.07 -25.78
N GLY A 138 -17.24 -4.21 -25.26
CA GLY A 138 -16.81 -2.95 -25.85
C GLY A 138 -17.52 -1.71 -25.29
N GLU A 139 -18.43 -1.89 -24.34
CA GLU A 139 -19.07 -0.82 -23.57
C GLU A 139 -18.72 -0.98 -22.09
N ILE A 140 -18.86 0.08 -21.28
CA ILE A 140 -18.74 0.02 -19.82
C ILE A 140 -19.90 0.85 -19.29
N SER A 141 -20.78 0.23 -18.50
CA SER A 141 -21.94 0.91 -17.92
C SER A 141 -21.55 1.92 -16.84
N GLU A 142 -22.50 2.75 -16.40
CA GLU A 142 -22.23 3.75 -15.34
C GLU A 142 -21.91 3.05 -14.01
N GLU A 143 -22.65 1.98 -13.71
CA GLU A 143 -22.48 1.13 -12.53
C GLU A 143 -21.10 0.45 -12.52
N GLU A 144 -20.67 -0.08 -13.66
CA GLU A 144 -19.34 -0.68 -13.81
C GLU A 144 -18.22 0.34 -13.66
N ALA A 145 -18.37 1.52 -14.26
CA ALA A 145 -17.40 2.60 -14.13
C ALA A 145 -17.23 3.04 -12.67
N ILE A 146 -18.34 3.19 -11.93
CA ILE A 146 -18.32 3.48 -10.48
C ILE A 146 -17.63 2.36 -9.71
N PHE A 147 -17.89 1.10 -10.04
CA PHE A 147 -17.23 -0.03 -9.40
C PHE A 147 -15.72 -0.04 -9.66
N LEU A 148 -15.29 0.19 -10.90
CA LEU A 148 -13.87 0.29 -11.26
C LEU A 148 -13.18 1.46 -10.56
N GLU A 149 -13.83 2.62 -10.43
CA GLU A 149 -13.26 3.74 -9.67
C GLU A 149 -13.06 3.39 -8.19
N ASN A 150 -14.06 2.76 -7.57
CA ASN A 150 -13.96 2.27 -6.20
C ASN A 150 -12.88 1.19 -6.04
N ALA A 151 -12.77 0.28 -7.02
CA ALA A 151 -11.74 -0.74 -7.07
C ALA A 151 -10.34 -0.12 -7.13
N ALA A 152 -10.08 0.78 -8.07
CA ALA A 152 -8.80 1.48 -8.20
C ALA A 152 -8.41 2.22 -6.91
N SER A 153 -9.37 2.93 -6.31
CA SER A 153 -9.19 3.64 -5.04
C SER A 153 -8.83 2.70 -3.89
N SER A 154 -9.56 1.58 -3.75
CA SER A 154 -9.32 0.58 -2.71
C SER A 154 -8.00 -0.18 -2.88
N LEU A 155 -7.54 -0.34 -4.12
CA LEU A 155 -6.25 -0.91 -4.48
C LEU A 155 -5.10 0.11 -4.31
N GLY A 156 -5.40 1.36 -3.96
CA GLY A 156 -4.40 2.42 -3.81
C GLY A 156 -3.70 2.79 -5.12
N LEU A 157 -4.35 2.54 -6.27
CA LEU A 157 -3.82 2.90 -7.58
C LEU A 157 -3.90 4.41 -7.79
N THR A 158 -2.88 4.98 -8.44
CA THR A 158 -2.95 6.37 -8.89
C THR A 158 -3.85 6.48 -10.12
N GLN A 159 -4.33 7.71 -10.39
CA GLN A 159 -5.09 7.97 -11.62
C GLN A 159 -4.29 7.63 -12.88
N GLU A 160 -2.99 7.86 -12.88
CA GLU A 160 -2.10 7.54 -14.00
C GLU A 160 -2.02 6.03 -14.25
N GLU A 161 -1.98 5.22 -13.19
CA GLU A 161 -1.97 3.76 -13.32
C GLU A 161 -3.29 3.20 -13.85
N ALA A 162 -4.40 3.70 -13.32
CA ALA A 162 -5.72 3.30 -13.80
C ALA A 162 -5.90 3.69 -15.28
N GLU A 163 -5.48 4.90 -15.66
CA GLU A 163 -5.53 5.37 -17.04
C GLU A 163 -4.57 4.60 -17.96
N HIS A 164 -3.40 4.19 -17.46
CA HIS A 164 -2.49 3.31 -18.20
C HIS A 164 -3.19 2.00 -18.56
N ILE A 165 -3.91 1.39 -17.62
CA ILE A 165 -4.67 0.16 -17.85
C ILE A 165 -5.81 0.41 -18.84
N HIS A 166 -6.60 1.47 -18.64
CA HIS A 166 -7.67 1.88 -19.56
C HIS A 166 -7.16 2.08 -21.01
N THR A 167 -5.98 2.65 -21.19
CA THR A 167 -5.44 2.90 -22.53
C THR A 167 -4.83 1.67 -23.20
N HIS A 168 -4.43 0.65 -22.43
CA HIS A 168 -3.69 -0.52 -22.94
C HIS A 168 -4.40 -1.87 -22.75
N TYR A 169 -5.60 -1.92 -22.15
CA TYR A 169 -6.28 -3.17 -21.79
C TYR A 169 -6.46 -4.17 -22.95
N ARG A 170 -6.57 -3.69 -24.19
CA ARG A 170 -6.73 -4.54 -25.40
C ARG A 170 -5.51 -5.40 -25.70
N ASP A 171 -4.34 -4.95 -25.26
CA ASP A 171 -3.07 -5.65 -25.43
C ASP A 171 -2.70 -6.46 -24.17
N MET A 172 -3.54 -6.41 -23.13
CA MET A 172 -3.34 -7.12 -21.87
C MET A 172 -4.03 -8.49 -21.90
N GLU A 173 -3.46 -9.45 -21.18
CA GLU A 173 -4.08 -10.75 -20.90
C GLU A 173 -4.54 -10.81 -19.45
N LEU A 174 -5.58 -11.60 -19.17
CA LEU A 174 -5.98 -11.89 -17.81
C LEU A 174 -4.82 -12.57 -17.05
N MET A 175 -4.33 -11.88 -16.02
CA MET A 175 -3.25 -12.34 -15.16
C MET A 175 -3.78 -13.30 -14.10
N VAL A 176 -3.21 -14.49 -14.03
CA VAL A 176 -3.57 -15.51 -13.04
C VAL A 176 -2.62 -15.40 -11.85
N PRO A 177 -3.10 -15.15 -10.62
CA PRO A 177 -2.24 -15.13 -9.44
C PRO A 177 -1.58 -16.48 -9.18
N ASP A 178 -0.46 -16.49 -8.46
CA ASP A 178 0.25 -17.72 -8.13
C ASP A 178 -0.38 -18.45 -6.95
N GLY A 179 -0.90 -17.72 -5.96
CA GLY A 179 -1.53 -18.28 -4.76
C GLY A 179 -2.91 -18.90 -5.04
N GLU A 180 -3.21 -20.04 -4.41
CA GLU A 180 -4.53 -20.69 -4.54
C GLU A 180 -5.66 -19.80 -4.01
N GLU A 181 -5.43 -19.16 -2.85
CA GLU A 181 -6.40 -18.23 -2.26
C GLU A 181 -6.55 -16.97 -3.12
N GLU A 182 -5.43 -16.39 -3.57
CA GLU A 182 -5.42 -15.23 -4.49
C GLU A 182 -6.18 -15.53 -5.80
N ARG A 183 -6.05 -16.73 -6.38
CA ARG A 183 -6.79 -17.16 -7.58
C ARG A 183 -8.28 -17.17 -7.34
N TYR A 184 -8.71 -17.69 -6.19
CA TYR A 184 -10.12 -17.71 -5.82
C TYR A 184 -10.67 -16.29 -5.61
N TYR A 185 -9.92 -15.42 -4.93
CA TYR A 185 -10.27 -14.00 -4.81
C TYR A 185 -10.36 -13.29 -6.17
N ALA A 186 -9.42 -13.55 -7.07
CA ALA A 186 -9.45 -12.99 -8.42
C ALA A 186 -10.71 -13.43 -9.18
N LEU A 187 -11.09 -14.71 -9.11
CA LEU A 187 -12.33 -15.19 -9.72
C LEU A 187 -13.57 -14.51 -9.09
N ARG A 188 -13.61 -14.39 -7.76
CA ARG A 188 -14.71 -13.71 -7.07
C ARG A 188 -14.84 -12.25 -7.48
N ASN A 189 -13.73 -11.54 -7.63
CA ASN A 189 -13.73 -10.15 -8.10
C ASN A 189 -14.22 -10.03 -9.54
N ILE A 190 -13.80 -10.95 -10.42
CA ILE A 190 -14.28 -11.01 -11.81
C ILE A 190 -15.80 -11.27 -11.84
N VAL A 191 -16.29 -12.22 -11.04
CA VAL A 191 -17.73 -12.48 -10.94
C VAL A 191 -18.48 -11.27 -10.39
N LEU A 192 -17.92 -10.60 -9.38
CA LEU A 192 -18.50 -9.39 -8.77
C LEU A 192 -18.62 -8.25 -9.80
N MET A 193 -17.59 -8.07 -10.64
CA MET A 193 -17.60 -7.10 -11.74
C MET A 193 -18.78 -7.36 -12.70
N MET A 194 -18.96 -8.61 -13.14
CA MET A 194 -20.02 -8.99 -14.10
C MET A 194 -21.45 -8.85 -13.56
N VAL A 195 -21.66 -8.86 -12.24
CA VAL A 195 -23.01 -8.84 -11.67
C VAL A 195 -23.44 -7.45 -11.23
N VAL A 196 -22.58 -6.45 -11.37
CA VAL A 196 -22.77 -5.12 -10.77
C VAL A 196 -23.97 -4.36 -11.33
N ASP A 197 -24.24 -4.51 -12.63
CA ASP A 197 -25.35 -3.88 -13.35
C ASP A 197 -26.54 -4.83 -13.56
N GLU A 198 -26.50 -6.01 -12.94
CA GLU A 198 -27.47 -7.11 -13.07
C GLU A 198 -27.53 -7.79 -14.46
N GLU A 199 -26.81 -7.29 -15.46
CA GLU A 199 -26.82 -7.76 -16.85
C GLU A 199 -25.47 -8.41 -17.21
N ILE A 200 -25.41 -9.75 -17.16
CA ILE A 200 -24.19 -10.46 -17.54
C ILE A 200 -24.13 -10.64 -19.05
N GLU A 201 -23.16 -10.00 -19.69
CA GLU A 201 -22.95 -10.16 -21.12
C GLU A 201 -22.25 -11.47 -21.49
N THR A 202 -22.53 -11.96 -22.70
CA THR A 202 -22.00 -13.28 -23.14
C THR A 202 -20.47 -13.28 -23.21
N ALA A 203 -19.86 -12.14 -23.58
CA ALA A 203 -18.40 -12.00 -23.69
C ALA A 203 -17.73 -12.08 -22.32
N GLU A 204 -18.27 -11.36 -21.33
CA GLU A 204 -17.77 -11.35 -19.95
C GLU A 204 -17.86 -12.74 -19.31
N TYR A 205 -19.00 -13.41 -19.47
CA TYR A 205 -19.21 -14.76 -18.96
C TYR A 205 -18.19 -15.74 -19.55
N GLN A 206 -17.91 -15.63 -20.85
CA GLN A 206 -16.91 -16.46 -21.50
C GLN A 206 -15.49 -16.20 -20.96
N LEU A 207 -15.12 -14.93 -20.74
CA LEU A 207 -13.84 -14.58 -20.13
C LEU A 207 -13.71 -15.12 -18.70
N CYS A 208 -14.76 -14.97 -17.88
CA CYS A 208 -14.79 -15.48 -16.52
C CYS A 208 -14.69 -17.01 -16.47
N VAL A 209 -15.40 -17.72 -17.33
CA VAL A 209 -15.28 -19.19 -17.44
C VAL A 209 -13.87 -19.58 -17.91
N ALA A 210 -13.30 -18.88 -18.88
CA ALA A 210 -11.94 -19.16 -19.34
C ALA A 210 -10.90 -18.91 -18.23
N PHE A 211 -11.10 -17.87 -17.41
CA PHE A 211 -10.28 -17.62 -16.22
C PHE A 211 -10.43 -18.74 -15.18
N ALA A 212 -11.66 -19.14 -14.86
CA ALA A 212 -11.97 -20.22 -13.93
C ALA A 212 -11.30 -21.54 -14.37
N GLU A 213 -11.39 -21.89 -15.65
CA GLU A 213 -10.75 -23.08 -16.21
C GLU A 213 -9.22 -23.04 -16.08
N LYS A 214 -8.58 -21.87 -16.26
CA LYS A 214 -7.13 -21.68 -16.06
C LYS A 214 -6.70 -21.93 -14.61
N ILE A 215 -7.55 -21.61 -13.63
CA ILE A 215 -7.27 -21.84 -12.20
C ILE A 215 -7.77 -23.20 -11.70
N GLY A 216 -8.31 -24.06 -12.58
CA GLY A 216 -8.78 -25.39 -12.24
C GLY A 216 -10.21 -25.46 -11.70
N MET A 217 -10.99 -24.39 -11.86
CA MET A 217 -12.39 -24.33 -11.47
C MET A 217 -13.32 -24.58 -12.66
N SER A 218 -14.49 -25.13 -12.37
CA SER A 218 -15.50 -25.50 -13.35
C SER A 218 -16.50 -24.36 -13.61
N ARG A 219 -17.16 -24.43 -14.77
CA ARG A 219 -18.30 -23.55 -15.08
C ARG A 219 -19.42 -23.62 -14.06
N GLN A 220 -19.61 -24.77 -13.41
CA GLN A 220 -20.62 -24.92 -12.37
C GLN A 220 -20.31 -24.02 -11.17
N GLU A 221 -19.06 -24.00 -10.71
CA GLU A 221 -18.62 -23.14 -9.59
C GLU A 221 -18.78 -21.65 -9.93
N VAL A 222 -18.49 -21.25 -11.17
CA VAL A 222 -18.75 -19.87 -11.64
C VAL A 222 -20.24 -19.50 -11.51
N ASN A 223 -21.14 -20.39 -11.94
CA ASN A 223 -22.58 -20.17 -11.84
C ASN A 223 -23.07 -20.12 -10.39
N GLU A 224 -22.47 -20.91 -9.50
CA GLU A 224 -22.76 -20.89 -8.07
C GLU A 224 -22.36 -19.54 -7.46
N LEU A 225 -21.18 -19.01 -7.79
CA LEU A 225 -20.73 -17.67 -7.36
C LEU A 225 -21.66 -16.56 -7.88
N ILE A 226 -22.03 -16.59 -9.17
CA ILE A 226 -22.99 -15.63 -9.75
C ILE A 226 -24.31 -15.66 -8.97
N THR A 227 -24.79 -16.87 -8.66
CA THR A 227 -26.04 -17.06 -7.92
C THR A 227 -25.93 -16.52 -6.49
N GLU A 228 -24.80 -16.73 -5.84
CA GLU A 228 -24.53 -16.20 -4.50
C GLU A 228 -24.56 -14.67 -4.47
N TYR A 229 -23.82 -14.02 -5.38
CA TYR A 229 -23.73 -12.56 -5.40
C TYR A 229 -25.06 -11.88 -5.74
N ARG A 230 -25.85 -12.47 -6.65
CA ARG A 230 -27.21 -12.00 -6.95
C ARG A 230 -28.16 -12.04 -5.77
N GLN A 231 -27.91 -12.91 -4.79
CA GLN A 231 -28.71 -13.00 -3.56
C GLN A 231 -28.29 -11.97 -2.50
N LYS A 232 -27.12 -11.33 -2.66
CA LYS A 232 -26.55 -10.36 -1.71
C LYS A 232 -26.13 -9.05 -2.40
N PRO A 233 -27.06 -8.25 -2.98
CA PRO A 233 -26.70 -7.02 -3.70
C PRO A 233 -25.96 -5.97 -2.87
N GLN A 234 -26.10 -6.03 -1.53
CA GLN A 234 -25.36 -5.16 -0.61
C GLN A 234 -23.84 -5.39 -0.66
N GLU A 235 -23.37 -6.50 -1.23
CA GLU A 235 -21.95 -6.78 -1.40
C GLU A 235 -21.35 -6.10 -2.65
N TYR A 236 -22.16 -5.57 -3.57
CA TYR A 236 -21.67 -4.90 -4.79
C TYR A 236 -20.90 -3.60 -4.53
N THR A 237 -21.16 -2.95 -3.40
CA THR A 237 -20.41 -1.75 -2.98
C THR A 237 -19.11 -2.09 -2.25
N ARG A 238 -18.81 -3.37 -2.04
CA ARG A 238 -17.56 -3.77 -1.39
C ARG A 238 -16.41 -3.63 -2.39
N PRO A 239 -15.26 -3.09 -1.95
CA PRO A 239 -14.07 -3.10 -2.78
C PRO A 239 -13.70 -4.55 -3.15
N PRO A 240 -12.97 -4.75 -4.26
CA PRO A 240 -12.43 -6.04 -4.64
C PRO A 240 -11.77 -6.73 -3.45
N GLU A 241 -12.03 -8.01 -3.32
CA GLU A 241 -11.36 -8.83 -2.34
C GLU A 241 -9.90 -8.98 -2.74
N VAL A 242 -9.03 -8.31 -1.99
CA VAL A 242 -7.59 -8.53 -2.06
C VAL A 242 -7.17 -9.19 -0.78
N GLU A 243 -6.23 -10.13 -0.89
CA GLU A 243 -5.45 -10.55 0.26
C GLU A 243 -4.59 -9.35 0.69
N MET A 244 -5.11 -8.54 1.60
CA MET A 244 -4.31 -7.49 2.23
C MET A 244 -3.35 -8.16 3.19
N SER A 245 -2.05 -7.85 3.05
CA SER A 245 -1.14 -8.18 4.13
C SER A 245 -1.61 -7.44 5.38
N ASN A 246 -1.44 -8.04 6.56
CA ASN A 246 -1.81 -7.35 7.79
C ASN A 246 -1.06 -6.02 7.92
N ILE A 247 0.16 -5.96 7.40
CA ILE A 247 0.98 -4.74 7.38
C ILE A 247 0.34 -3.64 6.56
N ASP A 248 -0.24 -3.94 5.39
CA ASP A 248 -1.00 -2.97 4.61
C ASP A 248 -2.16 -2.39 5.41
N VAL A 249 -2.91 -3.25 6.12
CA VAL A 249 -4.02 -2.82 6.97
C VAL A 249 -3.54 -1.86 8.05
N TYR A 250 -2.42 -2.16 8.72
CA TYR A 250 -1.82 -1.24 9.69
C TYR A 250 -1.43 0.10 9.08
N LEU A 251 -0.74 0.08 7.93
CA LEU A 251 -0.28 1.30 7.27
C LEU A 251 -1.45 2.19 6.80
N ASP A 252 -2.51 1.59 6.25
CA ASP A 252 -3.70 2.31 5.81
C ASP A 252 -4.46 2.94 6.97
N VAL A 253 -4.60 2.20 8.08
CA VAL A 253 -5.20 2.73 9.30
C VAL A 253 -4.35 3.84 9.89
N PHE A 254 -3.03 3.72 9.91
CA PHE A 254 -2.14 4.77 10.42
C PHE A 254 -2.17 6.03 9.57
N ASN A 255 -2.15 5.87 8.24
CA ASN A 255 -2.25 6.99 7.31
C ASN A 255 -3.58 7.73 7.47
N SER A 256 -4.69 6.98 7.60
CA SER A 256 -6.01 7.55 7.82
C SER A 256 -6.13 8.21 9.19
N PHE A 257 -5.58 7.59 10.23
CA PHE A 257 -5.58 8.11 11.59
C PHE A 257 -4.77 9.40 11.74
N ASN A 258 -3.61 9.48 11.09
CA ASN A 258 -2.75 10.67 11.09
C ASN A 258 -3.39 11.88 10.37
N ARG A 259 -4.47 11.68 9.62
CA ARG A 259 -5.25 12.75 8.96
C ARG A 259 -6.41 13.27 9.81
N ILE A 260 -6.67 12.69 10.99
CA ILE A 260 -7.73 13.15 11.89
C ILE A 260 -7.40 14.57 12.39
N SER A 261 -8.39 15.45 12.34
CA SER A 261 -8.26 16.87 12.70
C SER A 261 -8.03 17.15 14.19
N LEU A 262 -8.30 16.19 15.08
CA LEU A 262 -8.11 16.34 16.52
C LEU A 262 -6.62 16.24 16.92
N PRO A 263 -6.19 16.98 17.96
CA PRO A 263 -4.83 16.86 18.49
C PRO A 263 -4.52 15.44 18.98
N ALA A 264 -3.26 15.02 18.81
CA ALA A 264 -2.82 13.69 19.23
C ALA A 264 -3.05 13.41 20.73
N SER A 265 -2.92 14.42 21.59
CA SER A 265 -3.19 14.29 23.03
C SER A 265 -4.67 14.01 23.34
N GLU A 266 -5.59 14.59 22.57
CA GLU A 266 -7.02 14.35 22.72
C GLU A 266 -7.40 12.94 22.25
N LEU A 267 -6.86 12.52 21.10
CA LEU A 267 -7.03 11.16 20.58
C LEU A 267 -6.48 10.13 21.58
N ALA A 268 -5.26 10.32 22.08
CA ALA A 268 -4.66 9.43 23.08
C ALA A 268 -5.47 9.40 24.38
N GLY A 269 -5.96 10.55 24.84
CA GLY A 269 -6.84 10.65 25.99
C GLY A 269 -8.13 9.85 25.81
N ARG A 270 -8.72 9.90 24.62
CA ARG A 270 -9.93 9.12 24.31
C ARG A 270 -9.67 7.62 24.26
N ILE A 271 -8.57 7.19 23.63
CA ILE A 271 -8.17 5.77 23.60
C ILE A 271 -7.96 5.27 25.03
N ALA A 272 -7.26 6.04 25.87
CA ALA A 272 -7.01 5.70 27.26
C ALA A 272 -8.32 5.63 28.08
N GLU A 273 -9.28 6.52 27.79
CA GLU A 273 -10.60 6.47 28.41
C GLU A 273 -11.34 5.19 28.04
N ILE A 274 -11.40 4.83 26.75
CA ILE A 274 -12.05 3.60 26.26
C ILE A 274 -11.46 2.37 26.94
N VAL A 275 -10.14 2.25 26.99
CA VAL A 275 -9.46 1.11 27.64
C VAL A 275 -9.75 1.06 29.13
N ARG A 276 -9.75 2.21 29.81
CA ARG A 276 -9.98 2.29 31.25
C ARG A 276 -11.44 2.04 31.64
N SER A 277 -12.40 2.58 30.88
CA SER A 277 -13.83 2.40 31.14
C SER A 277 -14.36 1.09 30.61
N ARG A 278 -13.64 0.45 29.66
CA ARG A 278 -14.06 -0.74 28.94
C ARG A 278 -15.39 -0.54 28.19
N GLU A 279 -15.62 0.70 27.77
CA GLU A 279 -16.84 1.10 27.07
C GLU A 279 -16.47 1.90 25.83
N VAL A 280 -16.98 1.48 24.68
CA VAL A 280 -16.92 2.26 23.45
C VAL A 280 -17.94 3.40 23.58
N GLY A 281 -17.55 4.46 24.29
CA GLY A 281 -18.42 5.58 24.59
C GLY A 281 -18.98 6.30 23.35
N PRO A 282 -19.68 7.44 23.53
CA PRO A 282 -20.32 8.13 22.42
C PRO A 282 -19.31 8.49 21.31
N PRO A 283 -19.78 8.55 20.05
CA PRO A 283 -18.91 8.89 18.93
C PRO A 283 -18.31 10.28 19.13
N LEU A 284 -17.02 10.39 18.83
CA LEU A 284 -16.32 11.68 18.79
C LEU A 284 -16.99 12.61 17.77
N PRO A 285 -16.86 13.94 17.92
CA PRO A 285 -17.36 14.93 16.95
C PRO A 285 -16.50 14.96 15.66
N LEU A 286 -16.17 13.77 15.16
CA LEU A 286 -15.43 13.52 13.93
C LEU A 286 -16.41 13.32 12.78
N ASN A 287 -15.97 13.70 11.57
CA ASN A 287 -16.69 13.34 10.36
C ASN A 287 -16.66 11.80 10.15
N PRO A 288 -17.52 11.22 9.29
CA PRO A 288 -17.62 9.77 9.14
C PRO A 288 -16.28 9.06 8.81
N ILE A 289 -15.43 9.68 7.98
CA ILE A 289 -14.14 9.12 7.55
C ILE A 289 -13.16 9.13 8.72
N GLU A 290 -12.99 10.27 9.39
CA GLU A 290 -12.12 10.40 10.57
C GLU A 290 -12.58 9.46 11.70
N ARG A 291 -13.89 9.28 11.86
CA ARG A 291 -14.46 8.39 12.86
C ARG A 291 -14.12 6.92 12.57
N LYS A 292 -14.20 6.49 11.32
CA LYS A 292 -13.77 5.14 10.90
C LYS A 292 -12.29 4.96 11.19
N ALA A 293 -11.45 5.89 10.76
CA ALA A 293 -10.01 5.87 11.02
C ALA A 293 -9.67 5.79 12.52
N PHE A 294 -10.39 6.53 13.36
CA PHE A 294 -10.23 6.48 14.82
C PHE A 294 -10.54 5.09 15.38
N TYR A 295 -11.70 4.52 15.05
CA TYR A 295 -12.11 3.23 15.59
C TYR A 295 -11.30 2.06 15.02
N ASP A 296 -10.86 2.13 13.77
CA ASP A 296 -9.93 1.14 13.19
C ASP A 296 -8.62 1.12 13.97
N PHE A 297 -8.07 2.29 14.31
CA PHE A 297 -6.87 2.39 15.12
C PHE A 297 -7.08 1.82 16.53
N VAL A 298 -8.22 2.14 17.16
CA VAL A 298 -8.59 1.58 18.47
C VAL A 298 -8.69 0.06 18.39
N TRP A 299 -9.28 -0.48 17.33
CA TRP A 299 -9.41 -1.92 17.14
C TRP A 299 -8.04 -2.59 17.01
N LEU A 300 -7.13 -2.04 16.20
CA LEU A 300 -5.76 -2.55 16.08
C LEU A 300 -5.00 -2.49 17.40
N TYR A 301 -5.25 -1.47 18.22
CA TYR A 301 -4.60 -1.27 19.50
C TYR A 301 -5.17 -2.15 20.63
N VAL A 302 -6.50 -2.30 20.69
CA VAL A 302 -7.20 -2.99 21.80
C VAL A 302 -7.45 -4.46 21.48
N VAL A 303 -8.05 -4.75 20.33
CA VAL A 303 -8.48 -6.10 19.98
C VAL A 303 -7.28 -6.86 19.43
N ARG A 304 -6.74 -6.38 18.29
CA ARG A 304 -5.69 -7.11 17.58
C ARG A 304 -4.43 -7.34 18.41
N ALA A 305 -3.91 -6.27 19.01
CA ALA A 305 -2.66 -6.35 19.76
C ALA A 305 -2.77 -7.33 20.95
N MET A 306 -3.95 -7.42 21.59
CA MET A 306 -4.19 -8.34 22.69
C MET A 306 -4.43 -9.77 22.20
N GLU A 307 -5.10 -9.96 21.06
CA GLU A 307 -5.27 -11.29 20.45
C GLU A 307 -3.92 -11.93 20.08
N ILE A 308 -3.03 -11.17 19.45
CA ILE A 308 -1.74 -11.70 18.98
C ILE A 308 -0.72 -11.84 20.12
N CYS A 309 -0.76 -10.97 21.12
CA CYS A 309 0.20 -11.00 22.22
C CYS A 309 -0.36 -10.44 23.55
N PRO A 310 -1.21 -11.22 24.26
CA PRO A 310 -1.84 -10.75 25.50
C PRO A 310 -0.84 -10.29 26.57
N THR A 311 0.36 -10.89 26.59
CA THR A 311 1.41 -10.58 27.56
C THR A 311 1.98 -9.16 27.43
N GLN A 312 1.72 -8.47 26.32
CA GLN A 312 2.22 -7.11 26.05
C GLN A 312 1.24 -6.00 26.45
N ALA A 313 0.13 -6.33 27.12
CA ALA A 313 -0.89 -5.36 27.52
C ALA A 313 -0.33 -4.18 28.32
N PHE A 314 0.60 -4.46 29.23
CA PHE A 314 1.26 -3.43 30.04
C PHE A 314 2.12 -2.47 29.19
N ALA A 315 2.88 -3.02 28.24
CA ALA A 315 3.73 -2.23 27.34
C ALA A 315 2.90 -1.32 26.45
N LEU A 316 1.73 -1.76 25.97
CA LEU A 316 0.81 -0.94 25.18
C LEU A 316 0.32 0.28 25.97
N HIS A 317 -0.05 0.09 27.24
CA HIS A 317 -0.45 1.20 28.11
C HIS A 317 0.67 2.23 28.34
N GLU A 318 1.91 1.75 28.47
CA GLU A 318 3.09 2.62 28.58
C GLU A 318 3.29 3.43 27.29
N GLN A 319 3.20 2.79 26.12
CA GLN A 319 3.34 3.47 24.83
C GLN A 319 2.25 4.55 24.66
N LEU A 320 0.99 4.25 24.97
CA LEU A 320 -0.09 5.24 24.89
C LEU A 320 0.13 6.43 25.82
N SER A 321 0.67 6.19 27.02
CA SER A 321 1.04 7.25 27.96
C SER A 321 2.15 8.14 27.39
N ARG A 322 3.13 7.56 26.70
CA ARG A 322 4.19 8.31 25.99
C ARG A 322 3.62 9.13 24.84
N VAL A 323 2.64 8.61 24.11
CA VAL A 323 1.94 9.37 23.05
C VAL A 323 1.21 10.57 23.67
N ALA A 324 0.46 10.37 24.75
CA ALA A 324 -0.26 11.46 25.43
C ALA A 324 0.69 12.57 25.91
N ALA A 325 1.90 12.22 26.37
CA ALA A 325 2.91 13.18 26.80
C ALA A 325 3.64 13.89 25.65
N SER A 326 3.94 13.18 24.57
CA SER A 326 4.74 13.70 23.45
C SER A 326 3.91 14.32 22.32
N GLY A 327 2.63 13.98 22.22
CA GLY A 327 1.78 14.32 21.07
C GLY A 327 2.17 13.59 19.78
N ASN A 328 2.96 12.51 19.87
CA ASN A 328 3.44 11.77 18.70
C ASN A 328 3.03 10.29 18.78
N PHE A 329 2.20 9.84 17.84
CA PHE A 329 1.75 8.44 17.74
C PHE A 329 2.78 7.50 17.12
N ARG A 330 3.83 8.02 16.48
CA ARG A 330 4.79 7.20 15.71
C ARG A 330 5.40 6.05 16.52
N PRO A 331 5.87 6.25 17.77
CA PRO A 331 6.42 5.14 18.56
C PRO A 331 5.41 4.02 18.84
N LEU A 332 4.13 4.36 19.07
CA LEU A 332 3.07 3.37 19.26
C LEU A 332 2.75 2.65 17.96
N GLN A 333 2.72 3.38 16.83
CA GLN A 333 2.52 2.80 15.50
C GLN A 333 3.63 1.80 15.14
N ASP A 334 4.90 2.18 15.33
CA ASP A 334 6.05 1.31 15.10
C ASP A 334 6.01 0.07 16.02
N TYR A 335 5.59 0.24 17.28
CA TYR A 335 5.41 -0.86 18.21
C TYR A 335 4.34 -1.86 17.77
N LEU A 336 3.17 -1.36 17.35
CA LEU A 336 2.07 -2.20 16.87
C LEU A 336 2.45 -2.96 15.58
N LEU A 337 3.13 -2.30 14.65
CA LEU A 337 3.65 -2.95 13.44
C LEU A 337 4.64 -4.08 13.77
N ASN A 338 5.58 -3.83 14.69
CA ASN A 338 6.54 -4.85 15.09
C ASN A 338 5.85 -6.04 15.77
N LEU A 339 4.81 -5.77 16.58
CA LEU A 339 4.01 -6.81 17.21
C LEU A 339 3.31 -7.69 16.16
N GLU A 340 2.71 -7.08 15.15
CA GLU A 340 2.06 -7.79 14.04
C GLU A 340 3.06 -8.60 13.21
N GLN A 341 4.21 -8.01 12.86
CA GLN A 341 5.26 -8.74 12.12
C GLN A 341 5.78 -9.96 12.88
N THR A 342 5.82 -9.88 14.21
CA THR A 342 6.39 -10.93 15.06
C THR A 342 5.37 -12.03 15.40
N HIS A 343 4.11 -11.65 15.60
CA HIS A 343 3.09 -12.54 16.18
C HIS A 343 1.82 -12.69 15.33
N GLY A 344 1.64 -11.85 14.31
CA GLY A 344 0.49 -11.87 13.42
C GLY A 344 0.48 -13.13 12.55
N GLN A 345 -0.58 -13.93 12.69
CA GLN A 345 -0.76 -15.16 11.90
C GLN A 345 -2.11 -15.22 11.18
N SER A 346 -3.11 -14.51 11.69
CA SER A 346 -4.46 -14.45 11.10
C SER A 346 -4.69 -13.13 10.37
N PRO A 347 -5.48 -13.12 9.28
CA PRO A 347 -5.79 -11.90 8.55
C PRO A 347 -6.60 -10.92 9.41
N ILE A 348 -6.39 -9.62 9.19
CA ILE A 348 -7.13 -8.55 9.89
C ILE A 348 -8.41 -8.19 9.10
N PRO A 349 -9.60 -8.32 9.70
CA PRO A 349 -10.86 -8.14 8.97
C PRO A 349 -11.38 -6.69 8.91
N ILE A 350 -10.75 -5.73 9.61
CA ILE A 350 -11.35 -4.40 9.86
C ILE A 350 -11.61 -3.55 8.61
N TRP A 351 -10.93 -3.83 7.50
CA TRP A 351 -11.19 -3.16 6.23
C TRP A 351 -12.54 -3.57 5.61
N ARG A 352 -13.08 -4.74 5.99
CA ARG A 352 -14.41 -5.24 5.59
C ARG A 352 -15.52 -4.77 6.53
N MET A 353 -15.18 -4.23 7.70
CA MET A 353 -16.12 -3.87 8.75
C MET A 353 -16.55 -2.42 8.60
N SER A 354 -17.84 -2.16 8.74
CA SER A 354 -18.39 -0.82 8.94
C SER A 354 -17.92 -0.23 10.28
N THR A 355 -17.98 1.09 10.42
CA THR A 355 -17.62 1.76 11.69
C THR A 355 -18.39 1.19 12.88
N GLU A 356 -19.65 0.79 12.68
CA GLU A 356 -20.47 0.26 13.76
C GLU A 356 -20.10 -1.20 14.11
N GLU A 357 -19.78 -2.03 13.11
CA GLU A 357 -19.25 -3.38 13.34
C GLU A 357 -17.91 -3.33 14.11
N VAL A 358 -17.00 -2.42 13.74
CA VAL A 358 -15.72 -2.24 14.46
C VAL A 358 -15.97 -1.86 15.93
N ARG A 359 -16.93 -0.97 16.19
CA ARG A 359 -17.29 -0.56 17.56
C ARG A 359 -17.90 -1.71 18.36
N GLN A 360 -18.80 -2.48 17.74
CA GLN A 360 -19.42 -3.64 18.38
C GLN A 360 -18.39 -4.70 18.73
N ASP A 361 -17.40 -4.92 17.86
CA ASP A 361 -16.35 -5.90 18.09
C ASP A 361 -15.39 -5.47 19.21
N ILE A 362 -15.00 -4.19 19.26
CA ILE A 362 -14.26 -3.64 20.41
C ILE A 362 -15.04 -3.83 21.72
N GLN A 363 -16.36 -3.58 21.70
CA GLN A 363 -17.19 -3.75 22.89
C GLN A 363 -17.31 -5.23 23.29
N ALA A 364 -17.50 -6.13 22.33
CA ALA A 364 -17.56 -7.57 22.56
C ALA A 364 -16.26 -8.11 23.14
N PHE A 365 -15.10 -7.63 22.65
CA PHE A 365 -13.79 -7.97 23.21
C PHE A 365 -13.71 -7.61 24.70
N PHE A 366 -14.16 -6.40 25.07
CA PHE A 366 -14.17 -6.00 26.47
C PHE A 366 -15.13 -6.81 27.35
N GLU A 367 -16.23 -7.33 26.80
CA GLU A 367 -17.16 -8.17 27.54
C GLU A 367 -16.62 -9.59 27.77
N GLN A 368 -15.76 -10.09 26.87
CA GLN A 368 -15.22 -11.45 26.92
C GLN A 368 -14.01 -11.60 27.83
N ASP A 369 -13.16 -10.58 27.96
CA ASP A 369 -11.92 -10.66 28.73
C ASP A 369 -11.99 -9.82 30.02
N PRO A 370 -12.54 -10.28 31.15
CA PRO A 370 -12.71 -9.45 32.36
C PRO A 370 -11.40 -9.05 33.06
N SER A 371 -10.25 -9.60 32.66
CA SER A 371 -8.92 -9.22 33.14
C SER A 371 -8.49 -7.86 32.58
#